data_AF-G5LWX8-F1
#
_entry.id   AF-G5LWX8-F1
#
_cell.length_a   1.000
_cell.length_b   1.000
_cell.length_c   1.000
_cell.angle_alpha   90.00
_cell.angle_beta   90.00
_cell.angle_gamma   90.00
#
_symmetry.space_group_name_H-M   'P 1'
#
loop_
_entity.id
_entity.type
_entity.pdbx_description
1 polymer ?
#
loop_
_entity_poly.entity_id
_entity_poly.type
_entity_poly.pdbx_seq_one_letter_code
_entity_poly.pdbx_strand_id
1 'polypeptide(L)'
;MAVGFDIDDTVLFSSPGFWRGKKTYSPDSDDYLKNPAFWEKMNNGWDEFSIPKEVARQLIDMHVRRGDSIYFVTGRSQTKTETVSKTLADNFHIPAANMNPVIFAGAINRNKIR
;
A
#
# COMPACT_ATOMS: atom_id res chain seq x y z
N MET A 1 -18.01 9.16 -8.83
CA MET A 1 -18.37 8.27 -7.68
C MET A 1 -17.09 7.95 -6.91
N ALA A 2 -17.17 7.16 -5.83
CA ALA A 2 -15.98 6.67 -5.12
C ALA A 2 -15.68 5.22 -5.52
N VAL A 3 -14.40 4.90 -5.73
CA VAL A 3 -13.94 3.54 -6.06
C VAL A 3 -12.71 3.17 -5.23
N GLY A 4 -12.53 1.88 -4.97
CA GLY A 4 -11.46 1.37 -4.11
C GLY A 4 -10.60 0.33 -4.82
N PHE A 5 -9.29 0.40 -4.59
CA PHE A 5 -8.31 -0.59 -5.02
C PHE A 5 -7.63 -1.21 -3.80
N ASP A 6 -7.43 -2.52 -3.83
CA ASP A 6 -6.37 -3.13 -3.01
C ASP A 6 -4.99 -2.74 -3.57
N ILE A 7 -3.92 -2.91 -2.78
CA ILE A 7 -2.55 -2.53 -3.17
C ILE A 7 -1.74 -3.75 -3.64
N ASP A 8 -1.53 -4.71 -2.75
CA ASP A 8 -0.53 -5.76 -2.91
C ASP A 8 -1.03 -6.83 -3.89
N ASP A 9 -0.28 -7.03 -4.98
CA ASP A 9 -0.66 -7.85 -6.15
C ASP A 9 -1.95 -7.43 -6.87
N THR A 10 -2.54 -6.29 -6.50
CA THR A 10 -3.63 -5.65 -7.25
C THR A 10 -3.08 -4.51 -8.11
N VAL A 11 -2.46 -3.50 -7.50
CA VAL A 11 -1.86 -2.37 -8.22
C VAL A 11 -0.33 -2.41 -8.22
N LEU A 12 0.29 -2.96 -7.18
CA LEU A 12 1.73 -3.11 -7.09
C LEU A 12 2.11 -4.59 -6.99
N PHE A 13 3.07 -5.03 -7.80
CA PHE A 13 3.82 -6.24 -7.48
C PHE A 13 4.84 -5.88 -6.39
N SER A 14 4.45 -6.09 -5.13
CA SER A 14 5.19 -5.65 -3.93
C SER A 14 5.99 -6.76 -3.25
N SER A 15 5.96 -7.96 -3.81
CA SER A 15 6.73 -9.13 -3.35
C SER A 15 8.20 -8.84 -2.99
N PRO A 16 8.96 -7.96 -3.67
CA PRO A 16 10.34 -7.64 -3.27
C PRO A 16 10.49 -7.18 -1.81
N GLY A 17 9.61 -6.28 -1.34
CA GLY A 17 9.61 -5.78 0.04
C GLY A 17 9.22 -6.87 1.04
N PHE A 18 8.18 -7.65 0.73
CA PHE A 18 7.73 -8.77 1.57
C PHE A 18 8.79 -9.88 1.68
N TRP A 19 9.42 -10.25 0.57
CA TRP A 19 10.51 -11.24 0.53
C TRP A 19 11.72 -10.78 1.34
N ARG A 20 12.11 -9.49 1.22
CA ARG A 20 13.17 -8.91 2.05
C ARG A 20 12.77 -8.95 3.52
N GLY A 21 11.53 -8.59 3.85
CA GLY A 21 10.95 -8.66 5.19
C GLY A 21 11.06 -10.03 5.83
N LYS A 22 10.57 -11.07 5.16
CA LYS A 22 10.64 -12.46 5.64
C LYS A 22 12.07 -12.87 5.97
N LYS A 23 13.01 -12.68 5.03
CA LYS A 23 14.43 -13.00 5.24
C LYS A 23 15.11 -12.19 6.36
N THR A 24 14.59 -11.02 6.70
CA THR A 24 15.18 -10.11 7.69
C THR A 24 14.64 -10.36 9.09
N TYR A 25 13.33 -10.61 9.21
CA TYR A 25 12.62 -10.60 10.50
C TYR A 25 12.10 -11.97 10.93
N SER A 26 11.84 -12.90 10.00
CA SER A 26 11.41 -14.27 10.32
C SER A 26 11.70 -15.24 9.16
N PRO A 27 12.96 -15.65 8.94
CA PRO A 27 13.32 -16.47 7.77
C PRO A 27 12.51 -17.77 7.64
N ASP A 28 12.16 -18.37 8.79
CA ASP A 28 11.53 -19.69 8.88
C ASP A 28 10.03 -19.62 9.26
N SER A 29 9.43 -18.43 9.33
CA SER A 29 8.00 -18.26 9.66
C SER A 29 7.40 -17.03 8.97
N ASP A 30 6.10 -16.80 9.17
CA ASP A 30 5.40 -15.61 8.67
C ASP A 30 5.21 -14.54 9.77
N ASP A 31 5.95 -14.65 10.89
CA ASP A 31 5.80 -13.73 12.03
C ASP A 31 6.23 -12.30 11.70
N TYR A 32 7.04 -12.08 10.65
CA TYR A 32 7.35 -10.74 10.15
C TYR A 32 6.09 -9.93 9.79
N LEU A 33 5.00 -10.59 9.36
CA LEU A 33 3.72 -9.92 9.06
C LEU A 33 3.05 -9.32 10.30
N LYS A 34 3.47 -9.72 11.50
CA LYS A 34 3.01 -9.15 12.78
C LYS A 34 4.04 -8.21 13.40
N ASN A 35 5.21 -8.03 12.78
CA ASN A 35 6.31 -7.25 13.31
C ASN A 35 6.18 -5.75 12.92
N PRO A 36 6.02 -4.82 13.87
CA PRO A 36 5.91 -3.39 13.56
C PRO A 36 7.12 -2.83 12.82
N ALA A 37 8.33 -3.33 13.08
CA ALA A 37 9.54 -2.86 12.39
C ALA A 37 9.56 -3.27 10.92
N PHE A 38 8.96 -4.41 10.56
CA PHE A 38 8.75 -4.77 9.16
C PHE A 38 7.82 -3.76 8.49
N TRP A 39 6.68 -3.47 9.11
CA TRP A 39 5.71 -2.53 8.54
C TRP A 39 6.25 -1.12 8.39
N GLU A 40 7.05 -0.63 9.35
CA GLU A 40 7.71 0.68 9.23
C GLU A 40 8.62 0.74 7.99
N LYS A 41 9.33 -0.34 7.65
CA LYS A 41 10.14 -0.41 6.43
C LYS A 41 9.28 -0.56 5.17
N MET A 42 8.28 -1.44 5.22
CA MET A 42 7.39 -1.70 4.09
C MET A 42 6.65 -0.43 3.65
N ASN A 43 6.12 0.34 4.61
CA ASN A 43 5.30 1.51 4.34
C ASN A 43 6.08 2.81 4.14
N ASN A 44 7.40 2.84 4.39
CA ASN A 44 8.21 4.07 4.32
C ASN A 44 9.48 3.90 3.45
N GLY A 45 9.37 3.15 2.35
CA GLY A 45 10.41 3.17 1.31
C GLY A 45 10.61 1.86 0.55
N TRP A 46 10.21 0.70 1.07
CA TRP A 46 10.42 -0.54 0.33
C TRP A 46 9.53 -0.70 -0.91
N ASP A 47 8.47 0.11 -1.04
CA ASP A 47 7.73 0.23 -2.30
C ASP A 47 8.53 0.88 -3.44
N GLU A 48 9.74 1.41 -3.20
CA GLU A 48 10.69 1.76 -4.28
C GLU A 48 11.08 0.55 -5.15
N PHE A 49 10.96 -0.66 -4.60
CA PHE A 49 11.19 -1.91 -5.31
C PHE A 49 9.89 -2.55 -5.81
N SER A 50 8.73 -1.97 -5.49
CA SER A 50 7.43 -2.45 -5.96
C SER A 50 7.22 -2.05 -7.41
N ILE A 51 6.74 -2.97 -8.25
CA ILE A 51 6.55 -2.72 -9.68
C ILE A 51 5.08 -2.37 -9.95
N PRO A 52 4.75 -1.17 -10.48
CA PRO A 52 3.38 -0.83 -10.83
C PRO A 52 2.84 -1.74 -11.94
N LYS A 53 1.62 -2.27 -11.75
CA LYS A 53 0.99 -3.19 -12.70
C LYS A 53 0.29 -2.41 -13.81
N GLU A 54 0.50 -2.83 -15.07
CA GLU A 54 -0.06 -2.15 -16.24
C GLU A 54 -1.60 -2.10 -16.24
N VAL A 55 -2.26 -3.17 -15.79
CA VAL A 55 -3.72 -3.17 -15.64
C VAL A 55 -4.21 -2.10 -14.65
N ALA A 56 -3.44 -1.84 -13.59
CA ALA A 56 -3.78 -0.81 -12.62
C ALA A 56 -3.61 0.60 -13.21
N ARG A 57 -2.59 0.84 -14.04
CA ARG A 57 -2.47 2.10 -14.80
C ARG A 57 -3.73 2.35 -15.63
N GLN A 58 -4.16 1.36 -16.40
CA GLN A 58 -5.33 1.49 -17.28
C GLN A 58 -6.62 1.75 -16.50
N LEU A 59 -6.83 1.05 -15.38
CA LEU A 59 -8.01 1.23 -14.53
C LEU A 59 -8.02 2.58 -13.82
N ILE A 60 -6.87 2.99 -13.27
CA ILE A 60 -6.73 4.29 -12.60
C ILE A 60 -6.95 5.42 -13.62
N ASP A 61 -6.33 5.37 -14.80
CA ASP A 61 -6.55 6.35 -15.88
C ASP A 61 -8.02 6.42 -16.30
N MET A 62 -8.71 5.28 -16.33
CA MET A 62 -10.13 5.22 -16.63
C MET A 62 -10.97 5.92 -15.55
N HIS A 63 -10.68 5.72 -14.27
CA HIS A 63 -11.37 6.39 -13.17
C HIS A 63 -11.03 7.88 -13.07
N VAL A 64 -9.78 8.27 -13.34
CA VAL A 64 -9.39 9.69 -13.45
C VAL A 64 -10.19 10.38 -14.55
N ARG A 65 -10.29 9.78 -15.75
CA ARG A 65 -11.11 10.33 -16.86
C ARG A 65 -12.58 10.48 -16.52
N ARG A 66 -13.11 9.63 -15.63
CA ARG A 66 -14.50 9.72 -15.13
C ARG A 66 -14.70 10.77 -14.04
N GLY A 67 -13.62 11.34 -13.50
CA GLY A 67 -13.68 12.23 -12.35
C GLY A 67 -14.02 11.51 -11.04
N ASP A 68 -13.69 10.21 -10.93
CA ASP A 68 -13.97 9.43 -9.73
C ASP A 68 -12.96 9.74 -8.62
N SER A 69 -13.40 9.66 -7.36
CA SER A 69 -12.55 9.68 -6.17
C SER A 69 -11.94 8.29 -5.97
N ILE A 70 -10.61 8.22 -5.92
CA ILE A 70 -9.86 6.96 -5.89
C ILE A 70 -9.33 6.74 -4.47
N TYR A 71 -9.67 5.58 -3.90
CA TYR A 71 -9.20 5.12 -2.60
C TYR A 71 -8.34 3.87 -2.77
N PHE A 72 -7.32 3.75 -1.93
CA PHE A 72 -6.55 2.52 -1.78
C PHE A 72 -6.79 1.96 -0.38
N VAL A 73 -7.26 0.73 -0.29
CA VAL A 73 -7.61 0.05 0.96
C VAL A 73 -6.80 -1.22 1.05
N THR A 74 -5.88 -1.28 2.00
CA THR A 74 -4.91 -2.37 2.10
C THR A 74 -4.97 -3.10 3.43
N GLY A 75 -4.68 -4.41 3.40
CA GLY A 75 -4.50 -5.23 4.59
C GLY A 75 -3.19 -5.00 5.35
N ARG A 76 -2.30 -4.10 4.87
CA ARG A 76 -1.09 -3.72 5.60
C ARG A 76 -1.42 -3.09 6.95
N SER A 77 -0.59 -3.33 7.96
CA SER A 77 -0.71 -2.66 9.26
C SER A 77 -0.34 -1.18 9.17
N GLN A 78 -1.09 -0.34 9.89
CA GLN A 78 -0.82 1.08 9.99
C GLN A 78 0.49 1.34 10.75
N THR A 79 1.27 2.29 10.26
CA THR A 79 2.54 2.79 10.84
C THR A 79 2.40 4.24 11.28
N LYS A 80 3.40 4.77 12.01
CA LYS A 80 3.35 6.17 12.49
C LYS A 80 3.36 7.16 11.31
N THR A 81 4.16 6.86 10.30
CA THR A 81 4.24 7.57 9.02
C THR A 81 4.11 6.56 7.88
N GLU A 82 3.80 7.06 6.69
CA GLU A 82 3.76 6.24 5.48
C GLU A 82 4.12 7.11 4.26
N THR A 83 4.75 6.49 3.27
CA THR A 83 5.05 7.08 1.96
C THR A 83 4.32 6.37 0.82
N VAL A 84 3.48 5.38 1.13
CA VAL A 84 2.75 4.55 0.16
C VAL A 84 1.78 5.41 -0.65
N SER A 85 1.07 6.34 0.00
CA SER A 85 0.18 7.29 -0.69
C SER A 85 0.95 8.09 -1.75
N LYS A 86 2.15 8.57 -1.41
CA LYS A 86 3.00 9.29 -2.37
C LYS A 86 3.46 8.38 -3.50
N THR A 87 3.95 7.19 -3.19
CA THR A 87 4.41 6.22 -4.21
C THR A 87 3.31 5.87 -5.19
N LEU A 88 2.06 5.66 -4.73
CA LEU A 88 0.92 5.37 -5.59
C LEU A 88 0.54 6.57 -6.47
N ALA A 89 0.45 7.77 -5.88
CA ALA A 89 0.13 8.97 -6.62
C ALA A 89 1.16 9.26 -7.73
N ASP A 90 2.45 9.16 -7.40
CA ASP A 90 3.55 9.41 -8.34
C ASP A 90 3.59 8.34 -9.44
N ASN A 91 3.57 7.04 -9.08
CA ASN A 91 3.70 5.96 -10.06
C ASN A 91 2.53 5.88 -11.04
N PHE A 92 1.31 6.21 -10.60
CA PHE A 92 0.11 6.17 -11.42
C PHE A 92 -0.35 7.55 -11.90
N HIS A 93 0.46 8.61 -11.68
CA HIS A 93 0.17 9.99 -12.07
C HIS A 93 -1.23 10.48 -11.65
N ILE A 94 -1.65 10.12 -10.43
CA ILE A 94 -3.01 10.40 -9.95
C ILE A 94 -3.10 11.89 -9.56
N PRO A 95 -4.01 12.67 -10.15
CA PRO A 95 -4.18 14.07 -9.76
C PRO A 95 -4.62 14.20 -8.30
N ALA A 96 -4.20 15.28 -7.65
CA ALA A 96 -4.52 15.54 -6.24
C ALA A 96 -6.04 15.60 -5.96
N ALA A 97 -6.86 15.97 -6.94
CA ALA A 97 -8.31 16.00 -6.81
C ALA A 97 -8.97 14.60 -6.80
N ASN A 98 -8.29 13.59 -7.36
CA ASN A 98 -8.77 12.21 -7.42
C ASN A 98 -8.18 11.35 -6.29
N MET A 99 -6.94 11.65 -5.89
CA MET A 99 -6.19 10.87 -4.91
C MET A 99 -6.69 11.09 -3.48
N ASN A 100 -6.75 10.02 -2.69
CA ASN A 100 -7.02 10.06 -1.26
C ASN A 100 -5.88 9.35 -0.49
N PRO A 101 -5.59 9.73 0.77
CA PRO A 101 -4.64 8.99 1.61
C PRO A 101 -4.99 7.50 1.71
N VAL A 102 -3.96 6.64 1.70
CA VAL A 102 -4.13 5.18 1.81
C VAL A 102 -4.80 4.80 3.14
N ILE A 103 -5.77 3.89 3.06
CA ILE A 103 -6.47 3.32 4.21
C ILE A 103 -5.79 2.00 4.58
N PHE A 104 -5.05 2.00 5.70
CA PHE A 104 -4.43 0.82 6.29
C PHE A 104 -5.43 0.09 7.19
N ALA A 105 -6.10 -0.92 6.63
CA ALA A 105 -7.15 -1.70 7.29
C ALA A 105 -6.61 -2.95 8.01
N GLY A 106 -5.31 -3.23 7.90
CA GLY A 106 -4.63 -4.31 8.61
C GLY A 106 -4.68 -4.14 10.13
N ALA A 107 -4.20 -5.14 10.86
CA ALA A 107 -4.35 -5.22 12.32
C ALA A 107 -3.93 -3.92 13.02
N ILE A 108 -4.94 -3.15 13.46
CA ILE A 108 -4.80 -2.05 14.40
C ILE A 108 -4.59 -2.69 15.75
N ASN A 109 -3.54 -2.31 16.47
CA ASN A 109 -3.39 -2.69 17.87
C ASN A 109 -4.59 -2.13 18.64
N ARG A 110 -5.66 -2.92 18.81
CA ARG A 110 -6.94 -2.53 19.43
C ARG A 110 -6.82 -2.17 20.92
N ASN A 111 -5.61 -2.21 21.47
CA ASN A 111 -5.30 -1.86 22.86
C ASN A 111 -5.08 -0.35 23.09
N LYS A 112 -5.33 0.51 22.11
CA LYS A 112 -5.21 1.98 22.26
C LYS A 112 -6.54 2.73 22.50
N ILE A 113 -7.66 2.02 22.69
CA ILE A 113 -8.97 2.60 23.00
C ILE A 113 -9.55 2.01 24.31
N ARG A 114 -8.73 1.94 25.36
CA ARG A 114 -9.19 1.76 26.74
C ARG A 114 -8.44 2.71 27.65
#